data_AF-A0A5J5HNJ5-F1
#
_entry.id   AF-A0A5J5HNJ5-F1
#
_cell.length_a   1.000
_cell.length_b   1.000
_cell.length_c   1.000
_cell.angle_alpha   90.00
_cell.angle_beta   90.00
_cell.angle_gamma   90.00
#
_symmetry.space_group_name_H-M   'P 1'
#
loop_
_entity.id
_entity.type
_entity.pdbx_description
1 polymer ?
#
loop_
_entity_poly.entity_id
_entity_poly.type
_entity_poly.pdbx_seq_one_letter_code
_entity_poly.pdbx_strand_id
1 'polypeptide(L)' 'MDLRNNMEFEIKSSFIPNFSNSDTLRIIEVTDASVVIQMDNSGCRGVFPKDSFNYWIRKNSLIQINDREEKTS' A
#
# COMPACT_ATOMS: atom_id res chain seq x y z
N MET A 1 -10.79 -3.68 5.37
CA MET A 1 -9.91 -2.67 5.95
C MET A 1 -10.38 -1.32 5.43
N ASP A 2 -10.45 -0.32 6.31
CA ASP A 2 -10.81 1.04 5.92
C ASP A 2 -9.53 1.76 5.48
N LEU A 3 -9.41 2.09 4.20
CA LEU A 3 -8.23 2.77 3.67
C LEU A 3 -8.36 4.28 3.88
N ARG A 4 -7.30 4.89 4.38
CA ARG A 4 -7.24 6.32 4.71
C ARG A 4 -5.99 6.95 4.10
N ASN A 5 -6.07 8.25 3.89
CA ASN A 5 -4.93 9.04 3.45
C ASN A 5 -3.81 8.97 4.50
N ASN A 6 -2.56 9.09 4.05
CA ASN A 6 -1.33 8.98 4.83
C ASN A 6 -1.05 7.60 5.47
N MET A 7 -1.78 6.53 5.10
CA MET A 7 -1.37 5.19 5.48
C MET A 7 -0.13 4.75 4.69
N GLU A 8 0.82 4.12 5.38
CA GLU A 8 2.06 3.62 4.79
C GLU A 8 2.11 2.10 4.80
N PHE A 9 2.60 1.53 3.71
CA PHE A 9 2.68 0.10 3.49
C PHE A 9 4.08 -0.28 3.03
N GLU A 10 4.60 -1.35 3.61
CA GLU A 10 5.76 -2.07 3.12
C GLU A 10 5.37 -2.93 1.93
N ILE A 11 6.14 -2.83 0.86
CA ILE A 11 5.97 -3.59 -0.38
C ILE A 11 6.75 -4.90 -0.25
N LYS A 12 6.06 -6.03 -0.41
CA LYS A 12 6.72 -7.34 -0.48
C LYS A 12 7.02 -7.73 -1.92
N SER A 13 7.96 -8.66 -2.09
CA SER A 13 8.36 -9.18 -3.40
C SER A 13 7.21 -9.82 -4.21
N SER A 14 6.09 -10.17 -3.56
CA SER A 14 4.88 -10.69 -4.20
C SER A 14 3.98 -9.60 -4.79
N PHE A 15 4.35 -8.32 -4.66
CA PHE A 15 3.62 -7.21 -5.23
C PHE A 15 3.85 -7.13 -6.75
N ILE A 16 2.83 -7.51 -7.51
CA ILE A 16 2.87 -7.67 -8.97
C ILE A 16 3.15 -6.37 -9.74
N PRO A 17 2.72 -5.17 -9.30
CA PRO A 17 3.24 -3.93 -9.84
C PRO A 17 4.72 -3.86 -9.42
N ASN A 18 5.59 -4.38 -10.28
CA ASN A 18 7.03 -4.49 -10.04
C ASN A 18 7.65 -3.09 -9.99
N PHE A 19 7.47 -2.39 -8.86
CA PHE A 19 8.09 -1.10 -8.60
C PHE A 19 9.55 -1.37 -8.25
N SER A 20 10.38 -1.36 -9.29
CA SER A 20 11.75 -1.86 -9.30
C SER A 20 12.67 -1.37 -8.18
N ASN A 21 12.35 -0.28 -7.46
CA ASN A 21 13.26 0.36 -6.51
C ASN A 21 12.56 0.99 -5.30
N SER A 22 11.44 0.45 -4.81
CA SER A 22 10.76 1.06 -3.66
C SER A 22 10.30 0.03 -2.66
N ASP A 23 10.70 0.23 -1.41
CA ASP A 23 10.39 -0.65 -0.29
C ASP A 23 9.05 -0.31 0.37
N THR A 24 8.61 0.94 0.22
CA THR A 24 7.38 1.44 0.83
C THR A 24 6.57 2.29 -0.15
N LEU A 25 5.28 2.36 0.14
CA LEU A 25 4.35 3.30 -0.49
C LEU A 25 3.48 3.97 0.57
N ARG A 26 2.99 5.15 0.24
CA ARG A 26 2.05 5.91 1.06
C ARG A 26 0.80 6.22 0.26
N ILE A 27 -0.37 6.04 0.87
CA ILE A 27 -1.64 6.50 0.30
C ILE A 27 -1.69 8.02 0.38
N ILE A 28 -1.85 8.69 -0.75
CA ILE A 28 -2.10 10.14 -0.80
C ILE A 28 -3.60 10.42 -0.82
N GLU A 29 -4.35 9.62 -1.57
CA GLU A 29 -5.78 9.83 -1.76
C GLU A 29 -6.52 8.50 -1.87
N VAL A 30 -7.69 8.43 -1.22
CA VAL A 30 -8.64 7.33 -1.36
C VAL A 30 -9.94 7.89 -1.90
N THR A 31 -10.41 7.31 -3.00
CA THR A 31 -11.75 7.54 -3.53
C THR A 31 -12.60 6.29 -3.33
N ASP A 32 -13.88 6.35 -3.73
CA ASP A 32 -14.74 5.18 -3.69
C ASP A 32 -14.24 4.04 -4.61
N ALA A 33 -13.62 4.38 -5.74
CA ALA A 33 -13.21 3.41 -6.76
C ALA A 33 -11.70 3.14 -6.79
N SER A 34 -10.87 4.09 -6.34
CA SER A 34 -9.43 4.04 -6.53
C SER A 34 -8.63 4.48 -5.30
N VAL A 35 -7.37 4.08 -5.29
CA VAL A 35 -6.37 4.47 -4.30
C VAL A 35 -5.18 5.05 -5.05
N VAL A 36 -4.83 6.28 -4.71
CA VAL A 36 -3.65 6.97 -5.21
C VAL A 36 -2.53 6.80 -4.20
N ILE A 37 -1.41 6.27 -4.66
CA ILE A 37 -0.22 6.02 -3.84
C ILE A 37 0.96 6.81 -4.35
N GLN A 38 1.93 7.05 -3.47
CA GLN A 38 3.23 7.57 -3.80
C GLN A 38 4.32 6.66 -3.24
N MET A 39 5.30 6.38 -4.09
CA MET A 39 6.47 5.58 -3.78
C MET A 39 7.54 6.45 -3.14
N ASP A 40 8.25 5.90 -2.16
CA ASP A 40 9.26 6.63 -1.36
C ASP A 40 10.47 7.09 -2.21
N ASN A 41 11.02 6.21 -3.05
CA ASN A 41 12.31 6.46 -3.70
C ASN A 41 12.26 7.49 -4.84
N SER A 42 11.09 7.76 -5.44
CA SER A 42 11.06 8.51 -6.71
C SER A 42 9.93 9.52 -6.82
N GLY A 43 9.10 9.68 -5.79
CA GLY A 43 7.89 10.50 -5.88
C GLY A 43 6.88 10.00 -6.92
N CYS A 44 7.15 8.83 -7.54
CA CYS A 44 6.28 8.18 -8.50
C CYS A 44 4.92 7.92 -7.87
N ARG A 45 3.87 8.26 -8.61
CA ARG A 45 2.50 8.03 -8.19
C ARG A 45 1.91 6.86 -8.94
N GLY A 46 1.18 6.01 -8.21
CA GLY A 46 0.39 4.93 -8.78
C GLY A 46 -1.09 5.19 -8.52
N VAL A 47 -1.95 4.79 -9.44
CA VAL A 47 -3.40 4.76 -9.23
C VAL A 47 -3.85 3.32 -9.43
N PHE A 48 -4.50 2.76 -8.41
CA PHE A 48 -4.98 1.40 -8.44
C PHE A 48 -6.46 1.34 -8.09
N PRO A 49 -7.22 0.37 -8.64
CA PRO A 49 -8.55 0.07 -8.15
C PRO A 49 -8.50 -0.30 -6.66
N LYS A 50 -9.48 0.20 -5.89
CA LYS A 50 -9.58 -0.04 -4.45
C LYS A 50 -9.67 -1.54 -4.13
N ASP A 51 -10.34 -2.32 -4.97
CA ASP A 51 -10.45 -3.77 -4.82
C ASP A 51 -9.10 -4.48 -4.98
N SER A 52 -8.34 -4.11 -6.01
CA SER A 52 -6.98 -4.63 -6.22
C SER A 52 -6.06 -4.28 -5.07
N PHE A 53 -6.14 -3.04 -4.57
CA PHE A 53 -5.36 -2.60 -3.43
C PHE A 53 -5.67 -3.41 -2.16
N ASN A 54 -6.95 -3.60 -1.86
CA ASN A 54 -7.38 -4.46 -0.76
C ASN A 54 -6.97 -5.92 -0.95
N TYR A 55 -6.96 -6.43 -2.18
CA TYR A 55 -6.49 -7.78 -2.48
C TYR A 55 -5.01 -7.96 -2.12
N TRP A 56 -4.14 -7.00 -2.47
CA TRP A 56 -2.72 -7.08 -2.13
C TRP A 56 -2.47 -7.01 -0.62
N ILE A 57 -3.25 -6.21 0.12
CA ILE A 57 -3.21 -6.20 1.59
C ILE A 57 -3.60 -7.58 2.15
N ARG A 58 -4.72 -8.14 1.68
CA ARG A 58 -5.18 -9.48 2.12
C ARG A 58 -4.21 -10.61 1.80
N LYS A 59 -3.38 -10.43 0.76
CA LYS A 59 -2.35 -11.41 0.34
C LYS A 59 -0.99 -11.19 0.99
N ASN A 60 -0.87 -10.25 1.93
CA ASN A 60 0.40 -9.83 2.52
C ASN A 60 1.43 -9.36 1.48
N SER A 61 0.99 -8.88 0.32
CA SER A 61 1.84 -8.20 -0.66
C SER A 61 2.07 -6.73 -0.27
N LEU A 62 1.13 -6.14 0.46
CA LEU A 62 1.25 -4.84 1.11
C LEU A 62 0.99 -5.01 2.61
N ILE A 63 1.94 -4.63 3.45
CA ILE A 63 1.82 -4.71 4.91
C ILE A 63 1.83 -3.32 5.50
N GLN A 64 0.80 -2.93 6.23
CA GLN A 64 0.74 -1.61 6.84
C GLN A 64 1.85 -1.47 7.90
N ILE A 65 2.65 -0.40 7.82
CA ILE A 65 3.82 -0.18 8.69
C ILE A 65 3.39 0.15 10.14
N ASN A 66 2.25 0.83 10.30
CA ASN A 66 1.70 1.22 11.60
C ASN A 66 0.92 0.11 12.33
N ASP A 67 0.79 -1.09 11.75
CA ASP A 67 0.10 -2.23 12.38
C ASP A 67 1.09 -3.14 13.16
N ARG A 68 2.31 -2.67 13.43
CA ARG A 68 3.31 -3.42 14.22
C ARG A 68 3.00 -3.51 15.73
N GLU A 69 1.81 -3.11 16.19
CA GLU A 69 1.45 -3.15 17.62
C GLU A 69 0.40 -4.20 18.06
N GLU A 70 -0.19 -5.04 17.18
CA GLU A 70 -1.26 -5.97 17.65
C GLU A 70 -1.11 -7.46 17.26
N LYS A 71 0.11 -8.00 17.21
CA LYS A 71 0.31 -9.47 17.31
C LYS A 71 1.48 -9.87 18.23
N THR A 72 1.43 -9.40 19.46
CA THR A 72 2.08 -10.08 20.59
C THR A 72 1.31 -9.77 21.87
N SER A 73 0.30 -10.58 22.18
CA SER A 73 -0.23 -10.82 23.54
C SER A 73 -1.03 -12.11 23.54
#